data_AF-A0A8C0E6A5-F1
#
_entry.id   AF-A0A8C0E6A5-F1
#
_cell.length_a   1.000
_cell.length_b   1.000
_cell.length_c   1.000
_cell.angle_alpha   90.00
_cell.angle_beta   90.00
_cell.angle_gamma   90.00
#
_symmetry.space_group_name_H-M   'P 1'
#
loop_
_entity.id
_entity.type
_entity.pdbx_description
1 polymer ?
#
loop_
_entity_poly.entity_id
_entity_poly.type
_entity_poly.pdbx_seq_one_letter_code
_entity_poly.pdbx_strand_id
1 'polypeptide(L)'
;MASEDITKLAESLAKTKVGGGQLSFKGQSLKLNTAEDAEEVIKQIEEFDGLEALRLEGNTVGVEAAKVIAKALEKKSELKRCHWSDMFTGRLRSEIPPALISLGDALITAGAQLVELDLSDNAFGPDGVRGFEALLKSPTSVAMAETLKALRQIEVINFGDCLVRSKGAVAIADAVKEGLHKLKELNLSFCEIKRDAALTVAEAIEDKAELERLDLNGNCLGEEGCEQLQEILEGFNMASVLGSLSDDEGEEEEDEDEEEEEEEEDEEEEEEQQQLKERGQGEQESLTPKKIIDSQDSTPVPSPPVDVATFLAFPSPEKLLRLGPKCSVLIAQQTDISDVEKVATTLLRISSVFKDEAPVKTAVHETTDALMRKAFTSATFNSDAFITSLLIHMGLLKSEEKIKAVPSLYGILMTLNHMVQQDYFPKSLAPVLSAFVTK
;
A
#
# COMPACT_ATOMS: atom_id res chain seq x y z
N MET A 1 12.61 -35.85 26.84
CA MET A 1 12.69 -35.36 28.23
C MET A 1 13.31 -33.98 28.28
N ALA A 2 14.64 -33.79 28.18
CA ALA A 2 15.24 -32.44 28.27
C ALA A 2 14.71 -31.40 27.24
N SER A 3 14.37 -31.81 26.01
CA SER A 3 13.80 -30.91 25.00
C SER A 3 12.36 -30.48 25.29
N GLU A 4 11.52 -31.36 25.85
CA GLU A 4 10.15 -31.01 26.24
C GLU A 4 10.14 -30.12 27.49
N ASP A 5 11.10 -30.33 28.39
CA ASP A 5 11.25 -29.52 29.59
C ASP A 5 11.73 -28.10 29.26
N ILE A 6 12.56 -27.94 28.23
CA ILE A 6 12.99 -26.61 27.72
C ILE A 6 11.82 -25.88 27.06
N THR A 7 11.00 -26.55 26.23
CA THR A 7 9.81 -25.92 25.61
C THR A 7 8.79 -25.52 26.67
N LYS A 8 8.53 -26.38 27.66
CA LYS A 8 7.64 -26.06 28.79
C LYS A 8 8.19 -24.94 29.68
N LEU A 9 9.51 -24.87 29.85
CA LEU A 9 10.16 -23.79 30.58
C LEU A 9 10.08 -22.48 29.80
N ALA A 10 10.24 -22.49 28.47
CA ALA A 10 10.08 -21.32 27.61
C ALA A 10 8.63 -20.81 27.61
N GLU A 11 7.65 -21.73 27.50
CA GLU A 11 6.22 -21.40 27.64
C GLU A 11 5.89 -20.88 29.05
N SER A 12 6.49 -21.45 30.09
CA SER A 12 6.28 -20.99 31.47
C SER A 12 6.93 -19.63 31.70
N LEU A 13 8.11 -19.37 31.14
CA LEU A 13 8.79 -18.07 31.19
C LEU A 13 8.02 -17.00 30.40
N ALA A 14 7.47 -17.33 29.22
CA ALA A 14 6.57 -16.46 28.48
C ALA A 14 5.27 -16.14 29.26
N LYS A 15 4.79 -17.09 30.08
CA LYS A 15 3.65 -16.92 30.99
C LYS A 15 4.00 -16.28 32.34
N THR A 16 5.29 -16.12 32.67
CA THR A 16 5.71 -15.55 33.95
C THR A 16 5.64 -14.04 33.85
N LYS A 17 4.55 -13.47 34.37
CA LYS A 17 4.33 -12.01 34.48
C LYS A 17 5.55 -11.34 35.15
N VAL A 18 6.41 -10.71 34.36
CA VAL A 18 7.25 -9.62 34.83
C VAL A 18 6.30 -8.45 35.06
N GLY A 19 6.31 -7.89 36.28
CA GLY A 19 5.29 -6.94 36.74
C GLY A 19 5.02 -5.81 35.75
N GLY A 20 3.76 -5.66 35.36
CA GLY A 20 3.29 -4.60 34.46
C GLY A 20 2.41 -5.15 33.35
N GLY A 21 1.22 -5.67 33.71
CA GLY A 21 0.05 -5.82 32.84
C GLY A 21 0.22 -6.24 31.36
N GLN A 22 1.29 -6.91 30.96
CA GLN A 22 1.63 -7.07 29.55
C GLN A 22 1.22 -8.44 29.02
N LEU A 23 0.49 -8.43 27.91
CA LEU A 23 0.19 -9.61 27.10
C LEU A 23 0.99 -9.53 25.79
N SER A 24 1.71 -10.60 25.44
CA SER A 24 2.62 -10.57 24.30
C SER A 24 2.46 -11.79 23.40
N PHE A 25 2.29 -11.49 22.11
CA PHE A 25 2.31 -12.43 20.99
C PHE A 25 3.50 -12.15 20.06
N LYS A 26 4.51 -11.41 20.53
CA LYS A 26 5.63 -10.97 19.71
C LYS A 26 6.35 -12.14 19.04
N GLY A 27 6.58 -12.04 17.73
CA GLY A 27 7.38 -12.98 16.96
C GLY A 27 6.81 -14.39 16.89
N GLN A 28 5.50 -14.56 17.15
CA GLN A 28 4.83 -15.85 17.00
C GLN A 28 4.46 -16.15 15.54
N SER A 29 4.58 -15.17 14.64
CA SER A 29 4.26 -15.30 13.21
C SER A 29 2.84 -15.83 12.98
N LEU A 30 1.90 -15.42 13.82
CA LEU A 30 0.49 -15.78 13.72
C LEU A 30 -0.12 -15.18 12.46
N LYS A 31 -0.87 -15.98 11.70
CA LYS A 31 -1.64 -15.51 10.55
C LYS A 31 -3.10 -15.37 10.94
N LEU A 32 -3.45 -14.21 11.46
CA LEU A 32 -4.78 -13.87 11.97
C LEU A 32 -5.60 -13.27 10.84
N ASN A 33 -6.15 -14.10 9.95
CA ASN A 33 -6.92 -13.60 8.79
C ASN A 33 -8.40 -13.48 9.12
N THR A 34 -8.93 -14.45 9.88
CA THR A 34 -10.34 -14.54 10.23
C THR A 34 -10.58 -14.42 11.73
N ALA A 35 -11.85 -14.44 12.13
CA ALA A 35 -12.23 -14.46 13.54
C ALA A 35 -11.76 -15.73 14.25
N GLU A 36 -11.82 -16.87 13.56
CA GLU A 36 -11.41 -18.18 14.07
C GLU A 36 -9.90 -18.22 14.35
N ASP A 37 -9.10 -17.64 13.45
CA ASP A 37 -7.64 -17.55 13.63
C ASP A 37 -7.26 -16.78 14.91
N ALA A 38 -8.09 -15.80 15.29
CA ALA A 38 -7.88 -14.93 16.44
C ALA A 38 -8.46 -15.47 17.77
N GLU A 39 -9.12 -16.64 17.79
CA GLU A 39 -9.81 -17.18 18.98
C GLU A 39 -8.91 -17.22 20.22
N GLU A 40 -7.69 -17.73 20.08
CA GLU A 40 -6.77 -17.86 21.21
C GLU A 40 -6.23 -16.50 21.67
N VAL A 41 -6.01 -15.57 20.74
CA VAL A 41 -5.60 -14.20 21.04
C VAL A 41 -6.70 -13.48 21.82
N ILE A 42 -7.94 -13.55 21.35
CA ILE A 42 -9.12 -12.97 21.99
C ILE A 42 -9.29 -13.52 23.39
N LYS A 43 -9.26 -14.85 23.53
CA LYS A 43 -9.43 -15.51 24.81
C LYS A 43 -8.39 -15.03 25.82
N GLN A 44 -7.13 -14.98 25.42
CA GLN A 44 -6.07 -14.48 26.29
C GLN A 44 -6.24 -13.00 26.63
N ILE A 45 -6.65 -12.16 25.67
CA ILE A 45 -6.98 -10.75 25.95
C ILE A 45 -8.09 -10.70 27.01
N GLU A 46 -9.22 -11.38 26.79
CA GLU A 46 -10.36 -11.34 27.70
C GLU A 46 -10.01 -11.82 29.11
N GLU A 47 -9.28 -12.93 29.24
CA GLU A 47 -8.84 -13.51 30.53
C GLU A 47 -7.74 -12.69 31.22
N PHE A 48 -7.07 -11.78 30.52
CA PHE A 48 -5.98 -11.01 31.10
C PHE A 48 -6.48 -9.81 31.93
N ASP A 49 -6.54 -10.00 33.25
CA ASP A 49 -6.82 -8.90 34.18
C ASP A 49 -5.67 -7.90 34.24
N GLY A 50 -6.01 -6.61 34.21
CA GLY A 50 -5.07 -5.49 34.27
C GLY A 50 -4.14 -5.41 33.07
N LEU A 51 -4.69 -5.54 31.86
CA LEU A 51 -3.94 -5.42 30.61
C LEU A 51 -3.50 -3.95 30.41
N GLU A 52 -2.22 -3.69 30.61
CA GLU A 52 -1.57 -2.39 30.38
C GLU A 52 -0.83 -2.31 29.05
N ALA A 53 -0.40 -3.46 28.49
CA ALA A 53 0.34 -3.47 27.23
C ALA A 53 -0.02 -4.70 26.38
N LEU A 54 -0.31 -4.48 25.10
CA LEU A 54 -0.55 -5.54 24.13
C LEU A 54 0.53 -5.51 23.04
N ARG A 55 1.25 -6.63 22.87
CA ARG A 55 2.26 -6.80 21.84
C ARG A 55 1.80 -7.77 20.77
N LEU A 56 1.64 -7.28 19.55
CA LEU A 56 1.29 -8.06 18.36
C LEU A 56 2.42 -8.06 17.31
N GLU A 57 3.61 -7.57 17.69
CA GLU A 57 4.75 -7.41 16.78
C GLU A 57 5.11 -8.69 16.00
N GLY A 58 5.30 -8.58 14.69
CA GLY A 58 5.73 -9.70 13.82
C GLY A 58 4.66 -10.78 13.62
N ASN A 59 3.39 -10.38 13.61
CA ASN A 59 2.26 -11.23 13.24
C ASN A 59 1.56 -10.66 12.00
N THR A 60 0.55 -11.34 11.47
CA THR A 60 -0.24 -10.82 10.34
C THR A 60 -1.69 -10.72 10.77
N VAL A 61 -2.22 -9.50 10.87
CA VAL A 61 -3.60 -9.22 11.30
C VAL A 61 -4.41 -8.71 10.11
N GLY A 62 -5.39 -9.49 9.68
CA GLY A 62 -6.38 -9.10 8.69
C GLY A 62 -7.57 -8.36 9.30
N VAL A 63 -8.43 -7.80 8.44
CA VAL A 63 -9.58 -6.98 8.84
C VAL A 63 -10.51 -7.71 9.82
N GLU A 64 -10.87 -8.96 9.52
CA GLU A 64 -11.82 -9.71 10.36
C GLU A 64 -11.23 -10.07 11.73
N ALA A 65 -9.94 -10.46 11.77
CA ALA A 65 -9.23 -10.67 13.02
C ALA A 65 -9.11 -9.36 13.84
N ALA A 66 -8.79 -8.24 13.19
CA ALA A 66 -8.71 -6.95 13.84
C ALA A 66 -10.04 -6.56 14.51
N LYS A 67 -11.19 -6.79 13.85
CA LYS A 67 -12.53 -6.53 14.41
C LYS A 67 -12.80 -7.33 15.69
N VAL A 68 -12.44 -8.60 15.73
CA VAL A 68 -12.70 -9.44 16.91
C VAL A 68 -11.70 -9.20 18.04
N ILE A 69 -10.44 -8.90 17.71
CA ILE A 69 -9.43 -8.43 18.68
C ILE A 69 -9.88 -7.09 19.28
N ALA A 70 -10.32 -6.15 18.44
CA ALA A 70 -10.90 -4.88 18.86
C ALA A 70 -12.06 -5.10 19.84
N LYS A 71 -12.98 -6.03 19.54
CA LYS A 71 -14.09 -6.34 20.45
C LYS A 71 -13.64 -6.80 21.84
N ALA A 72 -12.53 -7.54 21.92
CA ALA A 72 -11.94 -7.97 23.19
C ALA A 72 -11.30 -6.80 23.96
N LEU A 73 -10.73 -5.84 23.22
CA LEU A 73 -10.07 -4.65 23.78
C LEU A 73 -11.04 -3.63 24.38
N GLU A 74 -12.30 -3.57 23.93
CA GLU A 74 -13.31 -2.64 24.45
C GLU A 74 -13.50 -2.72 25.99
N LYS A 75 -13.11 -3.83 26.63
CA LYS A 75 -13.21 -4.04 28.09
C LYS A 75 -11.90 -3.72 28.83
N LYS A 76 -10.84 -3.27 28.14
CA LYS A 76 -9.48 -3.14 28.68
C LYS A 76 -9.07 -1.67 28.86
N SER A 77 -9.75 -0.99 29.77
CA SER A 77 -9.52 0.43 30.07
C SER A 77 -8.13 0.76 30.64
N GLU A 78 -7.44 -0.22 31.21
CA GLU A 78 -6.08 -0.05 31.76
C GLU A 78 -4.98 -0.08 30.70
N LEU A 79 -5.33 -0.30 29.42
CA LEU A 79 -4.38 -0.40 28.32
C LEU A 79 -3.69 0.95 28.09
N LYS A 80 -2.35 0.91 28.08
CA LYS A 80 -1.46 2.07 27.98
C LYS A 80 -0.49 1.96 26.81
N ARG A 81 -0.16 0.75 26.36
CA ARG A 81 0.83 0.55 25.29
C ARG A 81 0.34 -0.46 24.26
N CYS A 82 0.45 -0.07 23.00
CA CYS A 82 0.14 -0.92 21.85
C CYS A 82 1.41 -1.05 21.02
N HIS A 83 2.00 -2.25 21.02
CA HIS A 83 3.16 -2.57 20.19
C HIS A 83 2.69 -3.41 19.01
N TRP A 84 2.43 -2.73 17.90
CA TRP A 84 1.77 -3.20 16.70
C TRP A 84 2.69 -3.10 15.48
N SER A 85 4.01 -3.09 15.69
CA SER A 85 4.97 -3.06 14.59
C SER A 85 4.91 -4.33 13.74
N ASP A 86 5.17 -4.24 12.44
CA ASP A 86 5.22 -5.41 11.52
C ASP A 86 4.01 -6.35 11.71
N MET A 87 2.80 -5.79 11.83
CA MET A 87 1.58 -6.57 12.06
C MET A 87 0.71 -6.75 10.81
N PHE A 88 1.04 -6.05 9.72
CA PHE A 88 0.33 -6.10 8.44
C PHE A 88 1.12 -6.75 7.30
N THR A 89 2.21 -7.46 7.63
CA THR A 89 3.02 -8.14 6.62
C THR A 89 2.19 -9.15 5.81
N GLY A 90 2.21 -8.98 4.48
CA GLY A 90 1.46 -9.80 3.53
C GLY A 90 -0.04 -9.48 3.43
N ARG A 91 -0.50 -8.36 4.02
CA ARG A 91 -1.86 -7.83 3.80
C ARG A 91 -1.91 -6.87 2.62
N LEU A 92 -3.10 -6.70 2.05
CA LEU A 92 -3.32 -5.66 1.04
C LEU A 92 -3.33 -4.29 1.74
N ARG A 93 -2.84 -3.24 1.05
CA ARG A 93 -2.87 -1.86 1.57
C ARG A 93 -4.28 -1.43 1.98
N SER A 94 -5.28 -1.77 1.17
CA SER A 94 -6.71 -1.48 1.44
C SER A 94 -7.28 -2.16 2.68
N GLU A 95 -6.60 -3.17 3.24
CA GLU A 95 -7.02 -3.86 4.46
C GLU A 95 -6.50 -3.20 5.73
N ILE A 96 -5.44 -2.40 5.63
CA ILE A 96 -4.80 -1.77 6.79
C ILE A 96 -5.71 -0.70 7.42
N PRO A 97 -6.30 0.26 6.65
CA PRO A 97 -7.22 1.26 7.21
C PRO A 97 -8.38 0.66 8.00
N PRO A 98 -9.21 -0.27 7.47
CA PRO A 98 -10.35 -0.79 8.23
C PRO A 98 -9.94 -1.61 9.45
N ALA A 99 -8.78 -2.28 9.42
CA ALA A 99 -8.23 -2.96 10.58
C ALA A 99 -7.84 -1.98 11.69
N LEU A 100 -7.11 -0.92 11.35
CA LEU A 100 -6.70 0.13 12.29
C LEU A 100 -7.90 0.92 12.83
N ILE A 101 -8.91 1.22 12.01
CA ILE A 101 -10.15 1.87 12.45
C ILE A 101 -10.82 1.01 13.53
N SER A 102 -10.95 -0.30 13.28
CA SER A 102 -11.57 -1.21 14.25
C SER A 102 -10.82 -1.24 15.58
N LEU A 103 -9.49 -1.34 15.53
CA LEU A 103 -8.63 -1.34 16.72
C LEU A 103 -8.70 0.01 17.46
N GLY A 104 -8.64 1.12 16.72
CA GLY A 104 -8.79 2.47 17.26
C GLY A 104 -10.12 2.65 17.99
N ASP A 105 -11.24 2.32 17.34
CA ASP A 105 -12.59 2.41 17.92
C ASP A 105 -12.73 1.65 19.24
N ALA A 106 -12.06 0.50 19.35
CA ALA A 106 -12.04 -0.27 20.58
C ALA A 106 -11.25 0.41 21.70
N LEU A 107 -10.08 1.00 21.40
CA LEU A 107 -9.30 1.75 22.39
C LEU A 107 -10.12 2.92 22.97
N ILE A 108 -10.89 3.58 22.11
CA ILE A 108 -11.80 4.69 22.48
C ILE A 108 -12.91 4.17 23.38
N THR A 109 -13.57 3.10 22.94
CA THR A 109 -14.67 2.49 23.68
C THR A 109 -14.21 1.99 25.05
N ALA A 110 -12.99 1.48 25.16
CA ALA A 110 -12.38 1.07 26.42
C ALA A 110 -12.05 2.26 27.35
N GLY A 111 -11.96 3.48 26.82
CA GLY A 111 -11.46 4.64 27.54
C GLY A 111 -9.97 4.49 27.90
N ALA A 112 -9.21 3.79 27.06
CA ALA A 112 -7.79 3.54 27.26
C ALA A 112 -7.01 4.85 27.26
N GLN A 113 -6.10 5.01 28.22
CA GLN A 113 -5.21 6.17 28.30
C GLN A 113 -3.84 5.77 27.75
N LEU A 114 -3.74 5.71 26.43
CA LEU A 114 -2.54 5.28 25.75
C LEU A 114 -1.39 6.28 25.98
N VAL A 115 -0.23 5.73 26.31
CA VAL A 115 1.06 6.42 26.49
C VAL A 115 1.99 6.12 25.32
N GLU A 116 1.87 4.96 24.69
CA GLU A 116 2.74 4.52 23.60
C GLU A 116 1.95 3.79 22.52
N LEU A 117 2.12 4.23 21.28
CA LEU A 117 1.64 3.56 20.08
C LEU A 117 2.82 3.32 19.14
N ASP A 118 3.15 2.06 18.95
CA ASP A 118 4.18 1.64 18.01
C ASP A 118 3.52 0.93 16.83
N LEU A 119 3.58 1.56 15.67
CA LEU A 119 3.05 1.09 14.41
C LEU A 119 4.16 0.96 13.35
N SER A 120 5.44 0.99 13.75
CA SER A 120 6.58 0.88 12.83
C SER A 120 6.57 -0.38 11.96
N ASP A 121 7.33 -0.39 10.88
CA ASP A 121 7.48 -1.52 9.95
C ASP A 121 6.13 -1.99 9.34
N ASN A 122 5.13 -1.09 9.28
CA ASN A 122 3.86 -1.36 8.63
C ASN A 122 3.74 -0.46 7.41
N ALA A 123 3.84 -1.05 6.21
CA ALA A 123 3.73 -0.33 4.94
C ALA A 123 2.31 0.25 4.73
N PHE A 124 2.05 1.43 5.29
CA PHE A 124 0.75 2.10 5.25
C PHE A 124 0.45 2.67 3.87
N GLY A 125 1.45 3.23 3.18
CA GLY A 125 1.19 4.03 1.99
C GLY A 125 0.28 5.25 2.27
N PRO A 126 -0.05 6.05 1.25
CA PRO A 126 -0.92 7.22 1.43
C PRO A 126 -2.30 6.82 2.00
N ASP A 127 -2.78 5.63 1.64
CA ASP A 127 -4.09 5.09 2.03
C ASP A 127 -4.19 4.64 3.50
N GLY A 128 -3.14 3.99 4.02
CA GLY A 128 -3.03 3.67 5.44
C GLY A 128 -3.01 4.95 6.29
N VAL A 129 -2.36 6.00 5.78
CA VAL A 129 -2.39 7.31 6.42
C VAL A 129 -3.71 8.03 6.21
N ARG A 130 -4.45 7.84 5.11
CA ARG A 130 -5.86 8.27 5.00
C ARG A 130 -6.75 7.56 6.01
N GLY A 131 -6.45 6.31 6.35
CA GLY A 131 -7.05 5.63 7.50
C GLY A 131 -6.76 6.36 8.80
N PHE A 132 -5.50 6.78 8.99
CA PHE A 132 -5.05 7.61 10.11
C PHE A 132 -5.54 9.08 10.01
N GLU A 133 -5.83 9.62 8.84
CA GLU A 133 -6.33 10.97 8.63
C GLU A 133 -7.85 10.97 8.80
N ALA A 134 -8.56 9.94 8.36
CA ALA A 134 -9.97 9.70 8.65
C ALA A 134 -10.16 9.40 10.13
N LEU A 135 -9.17 8.73 10.75
CA LEU A 135 -9.02 8.66 12.19
C LEU A 135 -8.95 10.11 12.73
N LEU A 136 -8.00 10.95 12.28
CA LEU A 136 -7.73 12.28 12.85
C LEU A 136 -8.67 13.45 12.42
N LYS A 137 -9.39 13.42 11.28
CA LYS A 137 -10.00 14.60 10.58
C LYS A 137 -11.47 14.49 10.10
N SER A 138 -12.17 13.35 10.10
CA SER A 138 -13.53 13.26 9.47
C SER A 138 -14.68 13.89 10.31
N PRO A 139 -15.90 14.19 9.82
CA PRO A 139 -17.03 14.59 10.69
C PRO A 139 -17.58 13.46 11.59
N THR A 140 -17.09 12.23 11.40
CA THR A 140 -17.18 11.11 12.35
C THR A 140 -16.04 11.16 13.39
N SER A 141 -15.04 12.04 13.21
CA SER A 141 -13.96 12.41 14.16
C SER A 141 -14.42 13.26 15.35
N VAL A 142 -15.72 13.47 15.59
CA VAL A 142 -16.12 13.94 16.93
C VAL A 142 -15.71 12.90 17.98
N ALA A 143 -15.73 11.61 17.61
CA ALA A 143 -15.17 10.54 18.44
C ALA A 143 -13.64 10.59 18.51
N MET A 144 -12.91 10.81 17.41
CA MET A 144 -11.43 10.84 17.42
C MET A 144 -10.80 12.14 17.89
N ALA A 145 -11.39 13.29 17.65
CA ALA A 145 -11.00 14.53 18.30
C ALA A 145 -11.29 14.44 19.81
N GLU A 146 -12.27 13.62 20.24
CA GLU A 146 -12.38 13.18 21.64
C GLU A 146 -11.32 12.12 22.03
N THR A 147 -10.93 11.22 21.11
CA THR A 147 -9.83 10.24 21.29
C THR A 147 -8.48 10.89 21.43
N LEU A 148 -8.10 11.87 20.61
CA LEU A 148 -6.88 12.66 20.72
C LEU A 148 -6.92 13.57 21.95
N LYS A 149 -8.12 14.07 22.33
CA LYS A 149 -8.32 14.70 23.66
C LYS A 149 -8.15 13.68 24.80
N ALA A 150 -8.39 12.39 24.60
CA ALA A 150 -8.16 11.31 25.57
C ALA A 150 -6.71 10.77 25.54
N LEU A 151 -6.06 10.77 24.37
CA LEU A 151 -4.66 10.46 24.09
C LEU A 151 -3.74 11.66 24.41
N ARG A 152 -4.23 12.64 25.18
CA ARG A 152 -3.40 13.70 25.77
C ARG A 152 -2.24 13.17 26.61
N GLN A 153 -2.25 11.88 26.95
CA GLN A 153 -1.18 11.20 27.68
C GLN A 153 -0.21 10.46 26.77
N ILE A 154 -0.36 10.51 25.44
CA ILE A 154 0.58 9.85 24.54
C ILE A 154 1.93 10.56 24.65
N GLU A 155 2.95 9.76 24.93
CA GLU A 155 4.33 10.20 25.06
C GLU A 155 5.16 9.72 23.86
N VAL A 156 4.82 8.59 23.25
CA VAL A 156 5.60 8.00 22.16
C VAL A 156 4.70 7.57 21.01
N ILE A 157 5.03 8.06 19.81
CA ILE A 157 4.43 7.65 18.53
C ILE A 157 5.55 7.19 17.61
N ASN A 158 5.49 5.94 17.16
CA ASN A 158 6.46 5.38 16.23
C ASN A 158 5.80 4.90 14.93
N PHE A 159 6.17 5.55 13.83
CA PHE A 159 5.78 5.27 12.46
C PHE A 159 7.00 5.04 11.57
N GLY A 160 8.15 4.68 12.14
CA GLY A 160 9.34 4.38 11.34
C GLY A 160 9.07 3.25 10.33
N ASP A 161 9.59 3.39 9.11
CA ASP A 161 9.46 2.39 8.03
C ASP A 161 8.00 2.05 7.68
N CYS A 162 7.15 3.09 7.65
CA CYS A 162 5.73 2.95 7.37
C CYS A 162 5.28 3.44 6.00
N LEU A 163 6.18 3.97 5.17
CA LEU A 163 5.83 4.62 3.89
C LEU A 163 4.70 5.65 4.04
N VAL A 164 4.80 6.50 5.09
CA VAL A 164 3.80 7.52 5.40
C VAL A 164 3.68 8.55 4.26
N ARG A 165 4.79 8.83 3.56
CA ARG A 165 4.92 9.82 2.49
C ARG A 165 4.53 11.25 2.92
N SER A 166 4.72 12.21 2.03
CA SER A 166 4.52 13.64 2.31
C SER A 166 3.09 13.99 2.78
N LYS A 167 2.05 13.51 2.09
CA LYS A 167 0.65 13.74 2.51
C LYS A 167 0.39 13.22 3.92
N GLY A 168 0.88 12.03 4.23
CA GLY A 168 0.68 11.44 5.52
C GLY A 168 1.43 12.17 6.63
N ALA A 169 2.64 12.63 6.36
CA ALA A 169 3.42 13.42 7.29
C ALA A 169 2.74 14.76 7.61
N VAL A 170 2.14 15.42 6.62
CA VAL A 170 1.33 16.63 6.82
C VAL A 170 0.10 16.33 7.70
N ALA A 171 -0.60 15.21 7.47
CA ALA A 171 -1.73 14.83 8.32
C ALA A 171 -1.33 14.56 9.78
N ILE A 172 -0.17 13.93 10.00
CA ILE A 172 0.40 13.73 11.34
C ILE A 172 0.79 15.08 11.95
N ALA A 173 1.40 15.98 11.17
CA ALA A 173 1.77 17.32 11.60
C ALA A 173 0.53 18.12 12.07
N ASP A 174 -0.58 18.08 11.33
CA ASP A 174 -1.84 18.72 11.73
C ASP A 174 -2.32 18.22 13.11
N ALA A 175 -2.33 16.90 13.31
CA ALA A 175 -2.76 16.30 14.58
C ALA A 175 -1.82 16.60 15.76
N VAL A 176 -0.51 16.62 15.50
CA VAL A 176 0.49 17.04 16.48
C VAL A 176 0.25 18.51 16.82
N LYS A 177 0.07 19.39 15.84
CA LYS A 177 -0.15 20.83 16.05
C LYS A 177 -1.41 21.11 16.87
N GLU A 178 -2.51 20.42 16.59
CA GLU A 178 -3.78 20.58 17.29
C GLU A 178 -3.82 19.93 18.70
N GLY A 179 -2.90 19.01 19.01
CA GLY A 179 -3.00 18.17 20.21
C GLY A 179 -1.67 17.75 20.86
N LEU A 180 -1.70 16.60 21.56
CA LEU A 180 -0.53 15.82 22.01
C LEU A 180 0.56 16.56 22.83
N HIS A 181 0.17 17.42 23.78
CA HIS A 181 1.15 18.20 24.58
C HIS A 181 2.11 17.37 25.46
N LYS A 182 1.84 16.07 25.65
CA LYS A 182 2.69 15.14 26.41
C LYS A 182 3.66 14.35 25.55
N LEU A 183 3.66 14.58 24.24
CA LEU A 183 4.51 13.87 23.30
C LEU A 183 5.98 14.13 23.64
N LYS A 184 6.72 13.04 23.83
CA LYS A 184 8.16 12.98 24.08
C LYS A 184 8.93 12.47 22.86
N GLU A 185 8.34 11.57 22.09
CA GLU A 185 8.97 11.00 20.91
C GLU A 185 7.98 10.90 19.74
N LEU A 186 8.40 11.45 18.60
CA LEU A 186 7.77 11.25 17.29
C LEU A 186 8.80 10.66 16.34
N ASN A 187 8.60 9.41 15.92
CA ASN A 187 9.45 8.76 14.94
C ASN A 187 8.72 8.62 13.59
N LEU A 188 9.27 9.26 12.56
CA LEU A 188 8.83 9.24 11.17
C LEU A 188 10.01 8.91 10.23
N SER A 189 10.99 8.13 10.71
CA SER A 189 12.15 7.74 9.91
C SER A 189 11.78 6.78 8.78
N PHE A 190 12.49 6.81 7.65
CA PHE A 190 12.30 5.87 6.54
C PHE A 190 10.87 5.87 5.98
N CYS A 191 10.28 7.04 5.80
CA CYS A 191 8.88 7.20 5.43
C CYS A 191 8.65 7.78 4.02
N GLU A 192 9.70 7.98 3.22
CA GLU A 192 9.62 8.67 1.91
C GLU A 192 9.04 10.09 2.02
N ILE A 193 9.35 10.80 3.11
CA ILE A 193 8.86 12.18 3.34
C ILE A 193 9.76 13.17 2.62
N LYS A 194 9.17 14.08 1.84
CA LYS A 194 9.91 15.16 1.17
C LYS A 194 10.11 16.39 2.06
N ARG A 195 11.02 17.27 1.63
CA ARG A 195 11.35 18.56 2.26
C ARG A 195 10.13 19.29 2.82
N ASP A 196 9.18 19.72 1.99
CA ASP A 196 8.08 20.60 2.43
C ASP A 196 7.22 19.96 3.53
N ALA A 197 6.99 18.65 3.44
CA ALA A 197 6.26 17.92 4.46
C ALA A 197 7.07 17.76 5.76
N ALA A 198 8.38 17.52 5.67
CA ALA A 198 9.26 17.47 6.84
C ALA A 198 9.32 18.83 7.57
N LEU A 199 9.37 19.95 6.84
CA LEU A 199 9.29 21.29 7.42
C LEU A 199 7.95 21.51 8.13
N THR A 200 6.85 21.06 7.52
CA THR A 200 5.51 21.12 8.14
C THR A 200 5.47 20.34 9.47
N VAL A 201 6.12 19.16 9.53
CA VAL A 201 6.26 18.39 10.78
C VAL A 201 7.06 19.17 11.83
N ALA A 202 8.16 19.82 11.45
CA ALA A 202 8.95 20.64 12.39
C ALA A 202 8.17 21.85 12.92
N GLU A 203 7.39 22.52 12.09
CA GLU A 203 6.51 23.60 12.54
C GLU A 203 5.43 23.12 13.52
N ALA A 204 4.92 21.90 13.34
CA ALA A 204 3.87 21.35 14.20
C ALA A 204 4.33 21.07 15.64
N ILE A 205 5.64 20.90 15.86
CA ILE A 205 6.19 20.58 17.18
C ILE A 205 6.55 21.81 18.03
N GLU A 206 6.39 23.03 17.53
CA GLU A 206 6.75 24.28 18.23
C GLU A 206 6.23 24.33 19.68
N ASP A 207 4.96 23.95 19.89
CA ASP A 207 4.28 23.98 21.21
C ASP A 207 4.47 22.68 22.04
N LYS A 208 5.44 21.82 21.70
CA LYS A 208 5.66 20.51 22.36
C LYS A 208 6.81 20.56 23.36
N ALA A 209 6.57 21.22 24.48
CA ALA A 209 7.57 21.45 25.52
C ALA A 209 8.15 20.18 26.18
N GLU A 210 7.47 19.03 26.09
CA GLU A 210 7.95 17.74 26.62
C GLU A 210 8.64 16.88 25.55
N LEU A 211 8.76 17.37 24.30
CA LEU A 211 9.38 16.60 23.22
C LEU A 211 10.89 16.45 23.44
N GLU A 212 11.34 15.21 23.46
CA GLU A 212 12.73 14.81 23.64
C GLU A 212 13.35 14.31 22.32
N ARG A 213 12.54 13.78 21.40
CA ARG A 213 13.00 13.19 20.13
C ARG A 213 12.01 13.41 18.97
N LEU A 214 12.51 13.94 17.86
CA LEU A 214 11.90 13.93 16.54
C LEU A 214 12.85 13.18 15.59
N ASP A 215 12.43 12.03 15.08
CA ASP A 215 13.23 11.25 14.13
C ASP A 215 12.65 11.36 12.72
N LEU A 216 13.46 11.91 11.81
CA LEU A 216 13.15 12.09 10.39
C LEU A 216 14.26 11.47 9.50
N ASN A 217 15.13 10.62 10.05
CA ASN A 217 16.20 9.96 9.31
C ASN A 217 15.65 9.13 8.14
N GLY A 218 16.41 8.89 7.07
CA GLY A 218 15.96 7.97 6.01
C GLY A 218 14.86 8.53 5.10
N ASN A 219 14.65 9.84 5.08
CA ASN A 219 13.65 10.51 4.25
C ASN A 219 14.31 11.20 3.04
N CYS A 220 13.55 12.03 2.31
CA CYS A 220 13.99 12.68 1.08
C CYS A 220 13.99 14.22 1.25
N LEU A 221 14.73 14.75 2.22
CA LEU A 221 14.76 16.18 2.51
C LEU A 221 15.77 16.93 1.61
N GLY A 222 16.88 16.28 1.24
CA GLY A 222 18.02 16.92 0.61
C GLY A 222 18.83 17.78 1.59
N GLU A 223 20.03 18.23 1.17
CA GLU A 223 20.94 19.03 2.00
C GLU A 223 20.26 20.34 2.45
N GLU A 224 19.64 21.07 1.52
CA GLU A 224 18.88 22.29 1.83
C GLU A 224 17.73 22.03 2.80
N GLY A 225 16.97 20.94 2.62
CA GLY A 225 15.87 20.60 3.51
C GLY A 225 16.33 20.28 4.93
N CYS A 226 17.48 19.60 5.07
CA CYS A 226 18.10 19.33 6.37
C CYS A 226 18.54 20.63 7.06
N GLU A 227 19.14 21.56 6.32
CA GLU A 227 19.55 22.88 6.85
C GLU A 227 18.33 23.70 7.31
N GLN A 228 17.28 23.77 6.49
CA GLN A 228 16.05 24.49 6.83
C GLN A 228 15.34 23.88 8.05
N LEU A 229 15.28 22.54 8.13
CA LEU A 229 14.72 21.84 9.28
C LEU A 229 15.48 22.20 10.56
N GLN A 230 16.81 22.25 10.49
CA GLN A 230 17.64 22.63 11.61
C GLN A 230 17.41 24.10 12.01
N GLU A 231 17.31 25.02 11.05
CA GLU A 231 17.02 26.44 11.30
C GLU A 231 15.68 26.64 12.01
N ILE A 232 14.63 25.94 11.58
CA ILE A 232 13.30 25.97 12.22
C ILE A 232 13.41 25.54 13.69
N LEU A 233 14.05 24.40 13.95
CA LEU A 233 14.18 23.87 15.31
C LEU A 233 15.11 24.70 16.19
N GLU A 234 16.15 25.32 15.62
CA GLU A 234 16.97 26.31 16.32
C GLU A 234 16.15 27.54 16.70
N GLY A 235 15.29 28.02 15.81
CA GLY A 235 14.34 29.11 16.06
C GLY A 235 13.41 28.84 17.24
N PHE A 236 13.01 27.59 17.43
CA PHE A 236 12.19 27.13 18.56
C PHE A 236 12.99 26.74 19.81
N ASN A 237 14.34 26.81 19.75
CA ASN A 237 15.24 26.30 20.79
C ASN A 237 15.01 24.80 21.09
N MET A 238 14.68 24.04 20.04
CA MET A 238 14.42 22.60 20.04
C MET A 238 15.45 21.81 19.22
N ALA A 239 16.55 22.41 18.77
CA ALA A 239 17.57 21.74 17.95
C ALA A 239 18.08 20.40 18.52
N SER A 240 18.09 20.23 19.85
CA SER A 240 18.50 18.98 20.50
C SER A 240 17.52 17.82 20.39
N VAL A 241 16.27 18.08 19.98
CA VAL A 241 15.24 17.03 19.83
C VAL A 241 15.41 16.27 18.51
N LEU A 242 16.06 16.87 17.51
CA LEU A 242 16.20 16.26 16.19
C LEU A 242 17.14 15.05 16.25
N GLY A 243 16.69 13.93 15.67
CA GLY A 243 17.46 12.72 15.45
C GLY A 243 18.57 12.89 14.43
N SER A 244 19.27 11.79 14.11
CA SER A 244 20.22 11.78 12.99
C SER A 244 19.47 11.99 11.67
N LEU A 245 20.09 12.68 10.72
CA LEU A 245 19.64 12.75 9.32
C LEU A 245 20.69 12.14 8.37
N SER A 246 21.54 11.26 8.90
CA SER A 246 22.69 10.70 8.18
C SER A 246 22.32 9.84 6.97
N ASP A 247 21.11 9.28 6.99
CA ASP A 247 20.61 8.40 5.94
C ASP A 247 19.58 9.14 5.07
N ASP A 248 19.60 10.47 5.00
CA ASP A 248 18.75 11.20 4.04
C ASP A 248 19.10 10.80 2.60
N GLU A 249 18.09 10.37 1.85
CA GLU A 249 18.18 9.85 0.49
C GLU A 249 17.69 10.89 -0.54
N GLY A 250 17.53 12.16 -0.16
CA GLY A 250 17.07 13.24 -1.04
C GLY A 250 18.18 13.76 -1.95
N GLU A 251 17.91 13.84 -3.26
CA GLU A 251 18.73 14.59 -4.22
C GLU A 251 18.17 16.02 -4.38
N GLU A 252 19.04 17.01 -4.62
CA GLU A 252 18.63 18.37 -5.01
C GLU A 252 18.13 18.37 -6.46
N GLU A 253 16.88 18.03 -6.74
CA GLU A 253 16.32 18.10 -8.11
C GLU A 253 14.91 18.71 -8.15
N GLU A 254 14.67 19.49 -9.22
CA GLU A 254 13.56 20.42 -9.45
C GLU A 254 12.18 19.73 -9.47
N ASP A 255 11.23 20.33 -8.77
CA ASP A 255 9.82 19.94 -8.68
C ASP A 255 9.12 19.88 -10.04
N GLU A 256 9.19 18.77 -10.77
CA GLU A 256 8.23 18.42 -11.81
C GLU A 256 7.96 16.90 -11.71
N ASP A 257 6.68 16.48 -11.76
CA ASP A 257 6.21 15.09 -11.94
C ASP A 257 5.69 14.28 -10.73
N GLU A 258 5.07 14.90 -9.71
CA GLU A 258 4.32 14.13 -8.68
C GLU A 258 2.80 14.28 -8.67
N GLU A 259 2.22 15.27 -9.34
CA GLU A 259 0.76 15.31 -9.48
C GLU A 259 0.24 14.15 -10.37
N GLU A 260 1.07 13.58 -11.25
CA GLU A 260 0.66 12.48 -12.16
C GLU A 260 0.72 11.08 -11.52
N GLU A 261 1.64 10.80 -10.57
CA GLU A 261 1.69 9.47 -9.91
C GLU A 261 0.55 9.28 -8.87
N GLU A 262 0.03 10.37 -8.31
CA GLU A 262 -1.03 10.32 -7.29
C GLU A 262 -2.45 10.19 -7.88
N GLU A 263 -2.72 10.78 -9.05
CA GLU A 263 -4.01 10.62 -9.73
C GLU A 263 -4.20 9.20 -10.29
N GLU A 264 -3.12 8.52 -10.73
CA GLU A 264 -3.22 7.13 -11.22
C GLU A 264 -3.45 6.11 -10.07
N GLU A 265 -2.93 6.34 -8.86
CA GLU A 265 -3.22 5.47 -7.69
C GLU A 265 -4.68 5.62 -7.20
N ASP A 266 -5.24 6.83 -7.18
CA ASP A 266 -6.64 7.08 -6.77
C ASP A 266 -7.68 6.53 -7.79
N GLU A 267 -7.39 6.56 -9.11
CA GLU A 267 -8.29 6.02 -10.15
C GLU A 267 -8.34 4.48 -10.15
N GLU A 268 -7.22 3.79 -9.94
CA GLU A 268 -7.18 2.32 -9.84
C GLU A 268 -7.94 1.81 -8.59
N GLU A 269 -7.96 2.58 -7.50
CA GLU A 269 -8.67 2.26 -6.26
C GLU A 269 -10.20 2.41 -6.36
N GLU A 270 -10.72 3.40 -7.10
CA GLU A 270 -12.17 3.51 -7.36
C GLU A 270 -12.69 2.32 -8.19
N GLU A 271 -11.90 1.83 -9.15
CA GLU A 271 -12.26 0.66 -9.97
C GLU A 271 -12.26 -0.64 -9.15
N GLU A 272 -11.30 -0.87 -8.25
CA GLU A 272 -11.30 -2.06 -7.38
C GLU A 272 -12.46 -2.07 -6.36
N GLN A 273 -12.78 -0.91 -5.78
CA GLN A 273 -13.90 -0.79 -4.83
C GLN A 273 -15.27 -0.98 -5.52
N GLN A 274 -15.41 -0.58 -6.78
CA GLN A 274 -16.61 -0.87 -7.58
C GLN A 274 -16.75 -2.37 -7.86
N GLN A 275 -15.67 -3.06 -8.21
CA GLN A 275 -15.69 -4.50 -8.45
C GLN A 275 -16.03 -5.33 -7.20
N LEU A 276 -15.63 -4.88 -6.01
CA LEU A 276 -16.00 -5.50 -4.73
C LEU A 276 -17.47 -5.29 -4.37
N LYS A 277 -18.06 -4.13 -4.69
CA LYS A 277 -19.49 -3.85 -4.49
C LYS A 277 -20.37 -4.68 -5.43
N GLU A 278 -19.92 -4.93 -6.66
CA GLU A 278 -20.64 -5.77 -7.63
C GLU A 278 -20.61 -7.27 -7.28
N ARG A 279 -19.54 -7.77 -6.65
CA ARG A 279 -19.49 -9.16 -6.14
C ARG A 279 -20.39 -9.42 -4.91
N GLY A 280 -20.83 -8.37 -4.21
CA GLY A 280 -21.65 -8.49 -3.00
C GLY A 280 -23.18 -8.45 -3.22
N GLN A 281 -23.65 -8.05 -4.41
CA GLN A 281 -25.08 -7.89 -4.71
C GLN A 281 -25.58 -8.91 -5.75
N GLY A 282 -25.39 -10.19 -5.45
CA GLY A 282 -25.74 -11.29 -6.34
C GLY A 282 -26.96 -12.11 -5.91
N GLU A 283 -27.91 -11.57 -5.12
CA GLU A 283 -29.17 -12.29 -4.83
C GLU A 283 -30.37 -11.33 -4.72
N GLN A 284 -31.10 -11.15 -5.83
CA GLN A 284 -32.56 -11.27 -5.91
C GLN A 284 -33.08 -10.88 -7.31
N GLU A 285 -33.56 -11.88 -8.06
CA GLU A 285 -34.40 -11.69 -9.24
C GLU A 285 -35.79 -11.14 -8.87
N SER A 286 -36.37 -10.27 -9.72
CA SER A 286 -37.76 -10.41 -10.20
C SER A 286 -38.23 -9.27 -11.13
N LEU A 287 -38.48 -9.66 -12.40
CA LEU A 287 -39.63 -9.36 -13.28
C LEU A 287 -39.93 -7.92 -13.81
N THR A 288 -39.80 -7.82 -15.14
CA THR A 288 -40.22 -6.75 -16.11
C THR A 288 -41.77 -6.53 -16.21
N PRO A 289 -42.39 -5.68 -17.11
CA PRO A 289 -41.86 -4.79 -18.20
C PRO A 289 -42.60 -3.43 -18.50
N LYS A 290 -42.03 -2.63 -19.44
CA LYS A 290 -42.67 -1.72 -20.46
C LYS A 290 -43.24 -0.35 -19.98
N LYS A 291 -43.15 0.81 -20.67
CA LYS A 291 -42.73 1.24 -22.03
C LYS A 291 -42.87 2.80 -22.19
N ILE A 292 -42.13 3.39 -23.14
CA ILE A 292 -42.34 4.61 -23.99
C ILE A 292 -42.20 6.08 -23.42
N ILE A 293 -41.25 6.90 -23.96
CA ILE A 293 -41.41 8.02 -24.95
C ILE A 293 -40.26 9.06 -24.88
N ASP A 294 -39.71 9.35 -26.08
CA ASP A 294 -39.04 10.55 -26.64
C ASP A 294 -37.73 11.17 -26.13
N SER A 295 -36.71 10.99 -26.98
CA SER A 295 -36.09 12.02 -27.85
C SER A 295 -35.49 13.28 -27.22
N GLN A 296 -34.15 13.31 -27.10
CA GLN A 296 -33.36 14.46 -27.57
C GLN A 296 -32.09 14.00 -28.29
N ASP A 297 -32.05 14.38 -29.56
CA ASP A 297 -30.94 14.37 -30.50
C ASP A 297 -29.80 15.23 -29.96
N SER A 298 -28.67 14.61 -29.62
CA SER A 298 -27.39 15.28 -29.40
C SER A 298 -26.39 14.62 -30.34
N THR A 299 -26.07 15.34 -31.41
CA THR A 299 -25.01 15.00 -32.36
C THR A 299 -23.74 14.58 -31.62
N PRO A 300 -23.11 13.43 -31.93
CA PRO A 300 -21.85 13.06 -31.31
C PRO A 300 -20.78 14.02 -31.82
N VAL A 301 -20.17 14.77 -30.90
CA VAL A 301 -18.91 15.48 -31.17
C VAL A 301 -17.89 14.42 -31.61
N PRO A 302 -17.20 14.57 -32.75
CA PRO A 302 -16.22 13.57 -33.17
C PRO A 302 -15.04 13.65 -32.20
N SER A 303 -14.86 12.59 -31.41
CA SER A 303 -13.71 12.41 -30.55
C SER A 303 -12.42 12.36 -31.40
N PRO A 304 -11.31 12.98 -30.94
CA PRO A 304 -10.09 13.09 -31.74
C PRO A 304 -9.58 11.70 -32.15
N PRO A 305 -8.96 11.56 -33.33
CA PRO A 305 -8.41 10.27 -33.79
C PRO A 305 -7.37 9.78 -32.80
N VAL A 306 -7.54 8.56 -32.30
CA VAL A 306 -6.56 7.90 -31.43
C VAL A 306 -5.47 7.34 -32.34
N ASP A 307 -4.22 7.76 -32.13
CA ASP A 307 -3.06 7.15 -32.79
C ASP A 307 -2.35 6.16 -31.86
N VAL A 308 -1.41 5.40 -32.41
CA VAL A 308 -0.67 4.35 -31.68
C VAL A 308 0.15 4.94 -30.54
N ALA A 309 0.75 6.12 -30.73
CA ALA A 309 1.53 6.80 -29.69
C ALA A 309 0.64 7.16 -28.49
N THR A 310 -0.56 7.67 -28.75
CA THR A 310 -1.56 7.98 -27.71
C THR A 310 -2.00 6.74 -26.94
N PHE A 311 -2.16 5.60 -27.62
CA PHE A 311 -2.47 4.33 -26.95
C PHE A 311 -1.30 3.82 -26.11
N LEU A 312 -0.06 3.85 -26.62
CA LEU A 312 1.09 3.34 -25.89
C LEU A 312 1.46 4.20 -24.67
N ALA A 313 1.23 5.51 -24.75
CA ALA A 313 1.38 6.43 -23.63
C ALA A 313 0.31 6.20 -22.56
N PHE A 314 -0.95 6.05 -22.98
CA PHE A 314 -2.09 5.92 -22.07
C PHE A 314 -3.04 4.79 -22.51
N PRO A 315 -2.72 3.52 -22.19
CA PRO A 315 -3.48 2.37 -22.69
C PRO A 315 -4.89 2.33 -22.10
N SER A 316 -5.92 2.17 -22.95
CA SER A 316 -7.27 1.82 -22.49
C SER A 316 -7.94 0.85 -23.47
N PRO A 317 -8.90 0.02 -23.01
CA PRO A 317 -9.67 -0.87 -23.88
C PRO A 317 -10.36 -0.12 -25.03
N GLU A 318 -10.92 1.06 -24.76
CA GLU A 318 -11.62 1.90 -25.73
C GLU A 318 -10.64 2.44 -26.77
N LYS A 319 -9.45 2.89 -26.35
CA LYS A 319 -8.40 3.36 -27.27
C LYS A 319 -7.91 2.24 -28.18
N LEU A 320 -7.69 1.04 -27.65
CA LEU A 320 -7.29 -0.13 -28.45
C LEU A 320 -8.34 -0.47 -29.51
N LEU A 321 -9.63 -0.45 -29.15
CA LEU A 321 -10.73 -0.71 -30.08
C LEU A 321 -10.89 0.41 -31.13
N ARG A 322 -10.67 1.67 -30.74
CA ARG A 322 -10.78 2.84 -31.62
C ARG A 322 -9.66 2.94 -32.67
N LEU A 323 -8.52 2.28 -32.46
CA LEU A 323 -7.48 2.11 -33.49
C LEU A 323 -7.98 1.30 -34.71
N GLY A 324 -9.09 0.57 -34.55
CA GLY A 324 -9.78 -0.13 -35.63
C GLY A 324 -9.09 -1.43 -36.07
N PRO A 325 -9.58 -2.07 -37.16
CA PRO A 325 -9.22 -3.45 -37.54
C PRO A 325 -7.77 -3.64 -38.01
N LYS A 326 -6.94 -2.59 -38.00
CA LYS A 326 -5.50 -2.66 -38.31
C LYS A 326 -4.62 -2.33 -37.10
N CYS A 327 -5.20 -2.19 -35.90
CA CYS A 327 -4.47 -1.81 -34.68
C CYS A 327 -3.26 -2.73 -34.43
N SER A 328 -3.46 -4.04 -34.53
CA SER A 328 -2.43 -5.07 -34.36
C SER A 328 -1.23 -4.87 -35.30
N VAL A 329 -1.50 -4.56 -36.58
CA VAL A 329 -0.46 -4.30 -37.59
C VAL A 329 0.26 -2.98 -37.34
N LEU A 330 -0.47 -1.92 -36.96
CA LEU A 330 0.10 -0.60 -36.75
C LEU A 330 1.02 -0.56 -35.53
N ILE A 331 0.59 -1.15 -34.42
CA ILE A 331 1.41 -1.27 -33.20
C ILE A 331 2.67 -2.08 -33.50
N ALA A 332 2.52 -3.27 -34.09
CA ALA A 332 3.66 -4.11 -34.44
C ALA A 332 4.62 -3.42 -35.44
N GLN A 333 4.14 -2.56 -36.33
CA GLN A 333 4.99 -1.80 -37.27
C GLN A 333 5.78 -0.68 -36.58
N GLN A 334 5.18 0.02 -35.63
CA GLN A 334 5.79 1.16 -34.95
C GLN A 334 6.72 0.74 -33.81
N THR A 335 6.55 -0.45 -33.24
CA THR A 335 7.49 -0.97 -32.25
C THR A 335 8.83 -1.36 -32.90
N ASP A 336 9.91 -0.78 -32.37
CA ASP A 336 11.27 -1.15 -32.70
C ASP A 336 11.63 -2.49 -32.07
N ILE A 337 11.62 -3.55 -32.87
CA ILE A 337 11.93 -4.91 -32.44
C ILE A 337 13.43 -5.16 -32.21
N SER A 338 14.30 -4.19 -32.49
CA SER A 338 15.73 -4.32 -32.14
C SER A 338 16.00 -4.00 -30.67
N ASP A 339 15.08 -3.26 -30.05
CA ASP A 339 15.10 -2.85 -28.65
C ASP A 339 14.18 -3.77 -27.84
N VAL A 340 14.80 -4.67 -27.09
CA VAL A 340 14.09 -5.69 -26.29
C VAL A 340 13.20 -5.05 -25.24
N GLU A 341 13.66 -3.94 -24.64
CA GLU A 341 12.96 -3.24 -23.58
C GLU A 341 11.70 -2.55 -24.13
N LYS A 342 11.80 -1.96 -25.33
CA LYS A 342 10.61 -1.45 -26.04
C LYS A 342 9.60 -2.53 -26.39
N VAL A 343 10.05 -3.73 -26.77
CA VAL A 343 9.14 -4.85 -27.05
C VAL A 343 8.45 -5.33 -25.78
N ALA A 344 9.19 -5.45 -24.67
CA ALA A 344 8.63 -5.81 -23.36
C ALA A 344 7.61 -4.79 -22.90
N THR A 345 7.97 -3.51 -22.83
CA THR A 345 7.07 -2.41 -22.45
C THR A 345 5.85 -2.32 -23.37
N THR A 346 6.01 -2.45 -24.69
CA THR A 346 4.86 -2.49 -25.62
C THR A 346 3.92 -3.66 -25.30
N LEU A 347 4.46 -4.86 -25.05
CA LEU A 347 3.64 -6.01 -24.67
C LEU A 347 2.89 -5.75 -23.36
N LEU A 348 3.55 -5.17 -22.36
CA LEU A 348 2.92 -4.81 -21.08
C LEU A 348 1.76 -3.83 -21.28
N ARG A 349 1.93 -2.80 -22.12
CA ARG A 349 0.88 -1.81 -22.46
C ARG A 349 -0.29 -2.44 -23.23
N ILE A 350 -0.05 -3.46 -24.06
CA ILE A 350 -1.11 -4.23 -24.73
C ILE A 350 -1.83 -5.13 -23.71
N SER A 351 -1.09 -5.76 -22.81
CA SER A 351 -1.63 -6.68 -21.81
C SER A 351 -2.41 -5.95 -20.71
N SER A 352 -2.05 -4.72 -20.37
CA SER A 352 -2.71 -3.95 -19.29
C SER A 352 -4.17 -3.67 -19.57
N VAL A 353 -4.57 -3.58 -20.85
CA VAL A 353 -5.97 -3.33 -21.24
C VAL A 353 -6.81 -4.60 -21.37
N PHE A 354 -6.28 -5.77 -20.96
CA PHE A 354 -7.00 -7.02 -21.05
C PHE A 354 -8.26 -7.02 -20.16
N LYS A 355 -9.42 -7.29 -20.77
CA LYS A 355 -10.68 -7.59 -20.09
C LYS A 355 -11.27 -8.87 -20.71
N ASP A 356 -12.03 -9.66 -19.93
CA ASP A 356 -12.65 -10.91 -20.42
C ASP A 356 -13.82 -10.72 -21.39
N GLU A 357 -14.07 -9.47 -21.80
CA GLU A 357 -15.01 -9.12 -22.85
C GLU A 357 -14.48 -9.49 -24.24
N ALA A 358 -15.32 -10.16 -25.03
CA ALA A 358 -14.96 -10.66 -26.36
C ALA A 358 -14.26 -9.65 -27.30
N PRO A 359 -14.72 -8.39 -27.47
CA PRO A 359 -14.07 -7.45 -28.39
C PRO A 359 -12.67 -7.04 -27.93
N VAL A 360 -12.50 -6.77 -26.63
CA VAL A 360 -11.22 -6.34 -26.05
C VAL A 360 -10.23 -7.50 -26.03
N LYS A 361 -10.66 -8.66 -25.54
CA LYS A 361 -9.86 -9.90 -25.52
C LYS A 361 -9.31 -10.26 -26.89
N THR A 362 -10.16 -10.19 -27.92
CA THR A 362 -9.75 -10.47 -29.30
C THR A 362 -8.71 -9.46 -29.78
N ALA A 363 -8.93 -8.17 -29.54
CA ALA A 363 -8.00 -7.12 -29.94
C ALA A 363 -6.62 -7.25 -29.25
N VAL A 364 -6.60 -7.58 -27.95
CA VAL A 364 -5.36 -7.82 -27.19
C VAL A 364 -4.61 -9.02 -27.74
N HIS A 365 -5.31 -10.15 -27.97
CA HIS A 365 -4.68 -11.35 -28.53
C HIS A 365 -4.13 -11.13 -29.94
N GLU A 366 -4.89 -10.50 -30.83
CA GLU A 366 -4.45 -10.20 -32.20
C GLU A 366 -3.24 -9.25 -32.22
N THR A 367 -3.22 -8.25 -31.33
CA THR A 367 -2.12 -7.28 -31.22
C THR A 367 -0.87 -7.94 -30.64
N THR A 368 -1.04 -8.77 -29.60
CA THR A 368 0.03 -9.60 -29.05
C THR A 368 0.63 -10.49 -30.11
N ASP A 369 -0.20 -11.20 -30.88
CA ASP A 369 0.25 -12.11 -31.92
C ASP A 369 0.99 -11.37 -33.03
N ALA A 370 0.54 -10.17 -33.43
CA ALA A 370 1.24 -9.38 -34.43
C ALA A 370 2.63 -8.93 -33.96
N LEU A 371 2.72 -8.41 -32.72
CA LEU A 371 3.98 -7.94 -32.13
C LEU A 371 4.96 -9.10 -31.92
N MET A 372 4.53 -10.14 -31.20
CA MET A 372 5.40 -11.21 -30.74
C MET A 372 5.80 -12.16 -31.87
N ARG A 373 4.92 -12.37 -32.86
CA ARG A 373 5.32 -13.07 -34.09
C ARG A 373 6.40 -12.30 -34.83
N LYS A 374 6.28 -10.97 -34.96
CA LYS A 374 7.31 -10.15 -35.61
C LYS A 374 8.64 -10.19 -34.84
N ALA A 375 8.59 -10.13 -33.51
CA ALA A 375 9.79 -10.19 -32.66
C ALA A 375 10.46 -11.57 -32.70
N PHE A 376 9.77 -12.66 -32.36
CA PHE A 376 10.36 -14.00 -32.24
C PHE A 376 10.73 -14.65 -33.58
N THR A 377 10.18 -14.20 -34.70
CA THR A 377 10.63 -14.65 -36.03
C THR A 377 11.84 -13.88 -36.55
N SER A 378 12.23 -12.78 -35.88
CA SER A 378 13.44 -12.04 -36.23
C SER A 378 14.69 -12.75 -35.71
N ALA A 379 15.64 -13.01 -36.61
CA ALA A 379 16.89 -13.70 -36.26
C ALA A 379 17.80 -12.90 -35.30
N THR A 380 17.58 -11.59 -35.16
CA THR A 380 18.38 -10.70 -34.30
C THR A 380 17.71 -10.43 -32.95
N PHE A 381 16.49 -10.90 -32.73
CA PHE A 381 15.77 -10.63 -31.48
C PHE A 381 16.27 -11.53 -30.36
N ASN A 382 16.74 -10.92 -29.27
CA ASN A 382 17.23 -11.65 -28.11
C ASN A 382 16.06 -12.09 -27.23
N SER A 383 15.64 -13.34 -27.42
CA SER A 383 14.48 -13.92 -26.75
C SER A 383 14.69 -14.13 -25.24
N ASP A 384 15.93 -14.41 -24.82
CA ASP A 384 16.27 -14.60 -23.40
C ASP A 384 16.30 -13.26 -22.64
N ALA A 385 16.86 -12.22 -23.26
CA ALA A 385 16.83 -10.87 -22.71
C ALA A 385 15.39 -10.35 -22.58
N PHE A 386 14.53 -10.68 -23.56
CA PHE A 386 13.11 -10.32 -23.52
C PHE A 386 12.39 -10.95 -22.33
N ILE A 387 12.57 -12.26 -22.10
CA ILE A 387 11.96 -12.91 -20.93
C ILE A 387 12.53 -12.35 -19.62
N THR A 388 13.81 -12.02 -19.58
CA THR A 388 14.43 -11.42 -18.39
C THR A 388 13.81 -10.05 -18.10
N SER A 389 13.72 -9.17 -19.10
CA SER A 389 13.04 -7.87 -18.97
C SER A 389 11.58 -8.04 -18.56
N LEU A 390 10.85 -8.97 -19.19
CA LEU A 390 9.45 -9.24 -18.82
C LEU A 390 9.32 -9.72 -17.37
N LEU A 391 10.19 -10.59 -16.88
CA LEU A 391 10.16 -11.08 -15.49
C LEU A 391 10.53 -9.98 -14.49
N ILE A 392 11.42 -9.05 -14.86
CA ILE A 392 11.72 -7.86 -14.05
C ILE A 392 10.49 -6.99 -13.92
N HIS A 393 9.85 -6.67 -15.05
CA HIS A 393 8.60 -5.90 -15.07
C HIS A 393 7.47 -6.60 -14.34
N MET A 394 7.42 -7.92 -14.32
CA MET A 394 6.45 -8.69 -13.54
C MET A 394 6.80 -8.75 -12.03
N GLY A 395 7.91 -8.15 -11.59
CA GLY A 395 8.38 -8.20 -10.19
C GLY A 395 8.92 -9.57 -9.76
N LEU A 396 9.14 -10.49 -10.71
CA LEU A 396 9.61 -11.86 -10.45
C LEU A 396 11.13 -11.98 -10.46
N LEU A 397 11.84 -10.94 -10.91
CA LEU A 397 13.30 -10.88 -10.95
C LEU A 397 13.79 -9.48 -10.59
N LYS A 398 14.88 -9.38 -9.82
CA LYS A 398 15.47 -8.09 -9.43
C LYS A 398 16.34 -7.51 -10.54
N SER A 399 16.24 -6.20 -10.77
CA SER A 399 17.12 -5.45 -11.66
C SER A 399 18.10 -4.58 -10.86
N GLU A 400 19.25 -4.26 -11.47
CA GLU A 400 20.19 -3.24 -10.94
C GLU A 400 19.67 -1.82 -11.20
N GLU A 401 18.86 -1.65 -12.24
CA GLU A 401 18.11 -0.43 -12.51
C GLU A 401 16.79 -0.47 -11.72
N LYS A 402 16.36 0.67 -11.14
CA LYS A 402 15.11 0.79 -10.37
C LYS A 402 13.87 0.69 -11.29
N ILE A 403 13.67 -0.45 -11.94
CA ILE A 403 12.53 -0.72 -12.83
C ILE A 403 11.30 -1.04 -11.97
N LYS A 404 10.30 -0.15 -12.01
CA LYS A 404 9.00 -0.31 -11.32
C LYS A 404 8.27 -1.51 -11.93
N ALA A 405 7.88 -2.48 -11.11
CA ALA A 405 7.08 -3.61 -11.55
C ALA A 405 5.66 -3.17 -11.91
N VAL A 406 5.04 -3.86 -12.86
CA VAL A 406 3.65 -3.62 -13.26
C VAL A 406 2.68 -3.98 -12.12
N PRO A 407 1.66 -3.14 -11.86
CA PRO A 407 0.79 -3.28 -10.69
C PRO A 407 -0.13 -4.49 -10.79
N SER A 408 -0.63 -4.82 -11.98
CA SER A 408 -1.50 -5.98 -12.22
C SER A 408 -0.86 -7.01 -13.13
N LEU A 409 -0.68 -8.22 -12.62
CA LEU A 409 -0.19 -9.35 -13.41
C LEU A 409 -1.31 -10.04 -14.20
N TYR A 410 -2.59 -9.77 -13.94
CA TYR A 410 -3.70 -10.54 -14.54
C TYR A 410 -3.66 -10.51 -16.07
N GLY A 411 -3.65 -9.31 -16.66
CA GLY A 411 -3.63 -9.15 -18.11
C GLY A 411 -2.39 -9.74 -18.76
N ILE A 412 -1.23 -9.63 -18.10
CA ILE A 412 0.05 -10.18 -18.58
C ILE A 412 0.04 -11.70 -18.51
N LEU A 413 -0.47 -12.29 -17.42
CA LEU A 413 -0.60 -13.75 -17.28
C LEU A 413 -1.58 -14.32 -18.30
N MET A 414 -2.70 -13.64 -18.57
CA MET A 414 -3.65 -14.06 -19.60
C MET A 414 -3.05 -13.97 -21.00
N THR A 415 -2.33 -12.88 -21.29
CA THR A 415 -1.64 -12.68 -22.56
C THR A 415 -0.50 -13.70 -22.74
N LEU A 416 0.28 -13.97 -21.69
CA LEU A 416 1.31 -15.02 -21.68
C LEU A 416 0.70 -16.39 -21.93
N ASN A 417 -0.40 -16.73 -21.24
CA ASN A 417 -1.11 -17.98 -21.43
C ASN A 417 -1.60 -18.16 -22.88
N HIS A 418 -2.06 -17.09 -23.53
CA HIS A 418 -2.38 -17.11 -24.98
C HIS A 418 -1.12 -17.27 -25.83
N MET A 419 -0.09 -16.47 -25.58
CA MET A 419 1.15 -16.41 -26.35
C MET A 419 1.91 -17.75 -26.36
N VAL A 420 2.04 -18.42 -25.20
CA VAL A 420 2.79 -19.70 -25.10
C VAL A 420 2.14 -20.85 -25.87
N GLN A 421 0.87 -20.71 -26.23
CA GLN A 421 0.13 -21.68 -27.06
C GLN A 421 0.35 -21.46 -28.56
N GLN A 422 0.95 -20.33 -28.96
CA GLN A 422 1.13 -19.96 -30.36
C GLN A 422 2.37 -20.62 -30.98
N ASP A 423 2.34 -20.77 -32.30
CA ASP A 423 3.39 -21.43 -33.09
C ASP A 423 4.69 -20.63 -33.17
N TYR A 424 4.62 -19.30 -33.00
CA TYR A 424 5.78 -18.41 -33.00
C TYR A 424 6.55 -18.40 -31.68
N PHE A 425 5.97 -18.90 -30.57
CA PHE A 425 6.60 -18.81 -29.27
C PHE A 425 7.77 -19.81 -29.12
N PRO A 426 8.98 -19.36 -28.71
CA PRO A 426 10.11 -20.26 -28.54
C PRO A 426 9.90 -21.22 -27.36
N LYS A 427 9.68 -22.51 -27.66
CA LYS A 427 9.42 -23.55 -26.64
C LYS A 427 10.54 -23.71 -25.60
N SER A 428 11.76 -23.27 -25.90
CA SER A 428 12.89 -23.26 -24.96
C SER A 428 12.69 -22.30 -23.78
N LEU A 429 11.83 -21.28 -23.91
CA LEU A 429 11.57 -20.30 -22.85
C LEU A 429 10.49 -20.74 -21.85
N ALA A 430 9.67 -21.73 -22.21
CA ALA A 430 8.58 -22.21 -21.37
C ALA A 430 9.03 -22.74 -19.98
N PRO A 431 10.15 -23.49 -19.86
CA PRO A 431 10.65 -23.90 -18.55
C PRO A 431 11.07 -22.72 -17.65
N VAL A 432 11.62 -21.65 -18.25
CA VAL A 432 12.03 -20.45 -17.52
C VAL A 432 10.78 -19.77 -16.95
N LEU A 433 9.79 -19.46 -17.79
CA LEU A 433 8.54 -18.86 -17.33
C LEU A 433 7.83 -19.73 -16.27
N SER A 434 7.79 -21.04 -16.46
CA SER A 434 7.18 -21.96 -15.49
C SER A 434 7.86 -21.91 -14.13
N ALA A 435 9.17 -21.69 -14.06
CA ALA A 435 9.90 -21.66 -12.79
C ALA A 435 9.54 -20.44 -11.91
N PHE A 436 9.09 -19.34 -12.53
CA PHE A 436 8.75 -18.10 -11.84
C PHE A 436 7.24 -17.90 -11.64
N VAL A 437 6.40 -18.42 -12.54
CA VAL A 437 4.94 -18.22 -12.49
C VAL A 437 4.21 -19.27 -11.64
N THR A 438 4.88 -20.36 -11.20
CA THR A 438 4.26 -21.43 -10.41
C THR A 438 4.53 -21.37 -8.89
N LYS A 439 5.22 -20.33 -8.44
CA LYS A 439 5.40 -20.02 -7.01
C LYS A 439 4.39 -18.95 -6.62
#